data_AF-M4AFR5-F1
#
_entry.id   AF-M4AFR5-F1
#
_cell.length_a   1.000
_cell.length_b   1.000
_cell.length_c   1.000
_cell.angle_alpha   90.00
_cell.angle_beta   90.00
_cell.angle_gamma   90.00
#
_symmetry.space_group_name_H-M   'P 1'
#
loop_
_entity.id
_entity.type
_entity.pdbx_description
1 polymer ?
#
loop_
_entity_poly.entity_id
_entity_poly.type
_entity_poly.pdbx_seq_one_letter_code
_entity_poly.pdbx_strand_id
1 'polypeptide(L)'
;MASKTPRRILNDILEDMSGKNFDKFRSELLDRKVVRQNQVEGKDYLVLTDVMIEAYSEKRVLKEAEDILRAIKCGQAADELAEEVKKANKYVADVPFVVAAQQKGQPSNAAPSDGSDFLDRNSLYLIRRVTNIGPILDELLFKKIIGPEVYAEIDAEPTIQNKVKKLINVHLMKKGKVEKNIFYDILKQQEPFLVAELEEN
;
A
#
# COMPACT_ATOMS: atom_id res chain seq x y z
N MET A 1 -30.09 5.85 -3.58
CA MET A 1 -29.04 6.34 -4.50
C MET A 1 -28.20 5.12 -4.88
N ALA A 2 -28.17 4.75 -6.17
CA ALA A 2 -27.73 3.42 -6.62
C ALA A 2 -26.26 3.13 -6.27
N SER A 3 -25.99 1.97 -5.69
CA SER A 3 -24.64 1.45 -5.48
C SER A 3 -23.92 1.38 -6.82
N LYS A 4 -22.94 2.25 -7.05
CA LYS A 4 -22.14 2.22 -8.28
C LYS A 4 -21.34 0.92 -8.29
N THR A 5 -21.62 0.03 -9.24
CA THR A 5 -20.86 -1.21 -9.46
C THR A 5 -19.49 -0.89 -10.07
N PRO A 6 -18.46 -1.74 -9.89
CA PRO A 6 -17.14 -1.59 -10.52
C PRO A 6 -17.21 -1.27 -12.00
N ARG A 7 -18.13 -1.95 -12.71
CA ARG A 7 -18.42 -1.72 -14.13
C ARG A 7 -18.84 -0.29 -14.41
N ARG A 8 -19.75 0.27 -13.60
CA ARG A 8 -20.26 1.63 -13.82
C ARG A 8 -19.19 2.68 -13.55
N ILE A 9 -18.36 2.47 -12.53
CA ILE A 9 -17.27 3.38 -12.19
C ILE A 9 -16.24 3.39 -13.32
N LEU A 10 -15.82 2.21 -13.79
CA LEU A 10 -14.85 2.12 -14.89
C LEU A 10 -15.41 2.77 -16.17
N ASN A 11 -16.70 2.54 -16.47
CA ASN A 11 -17.37 3.13 -17.62
C ASN A 11 -17.37 4.67 -17.59
N ASP A 12 -17.74 5.28 -16.46
CA ASP A 12 -17.71 6.74 -16.22
C ASP A 12 -16.32 7.31 -16.52
N ILE A 13 -15.28 6.68 -15.97
CA ILE A 13 -13.88 7.13 -16.13
C ILE A 13 -13.40 7.00 -17.58
N LEU A 14 -13.80 5.92 -18.28
CA LEU A 14 -13.47 5.76 -19.69
C LEU A 14 -14.19 6.77 -20.58
N GLU A 15 -15.42 7.19 -20.23
CA GLU A 15 -16.20 8.21 -20.94
C GLU A 15 -15.64 9.64 -20.72
N ASP A 16 -15.18 9.96 -19.50
CA ASP A 16 -14.58 11.26 -19.17
C ASP A 16 -13.16 11.44 -19.76
N MET A 17 -12.54 10.38 -20.28
CA MET A 17 -11.23 10.47 -20.91
C MET A 17 -11.29 11.08 -22.33
N SER A 18 -10.36 12.01 -22.60
CA SER A 18 -10.13 12.50 -23.95
C SER A 18 -9.73 11.36 -24.90
N GLY A 19 -10.23 11.38 -26.14
CA GLY A 19 -9.97 10.33 -27.14
C GLY A 19 -8.48 10.00 -27.35
N LYS A 20 -7.57 10.94 -27.11
CA LYS A 20 -6.11 10.70 -27.13
C LYS A 20 -5.62 9.82 -25.98
N ASN A 21 -6.20 9.97 -24.78
CA ASN A 21 -5.88 9.13 -23.63
C ASN A 21 -6.50 7.75 -23.79
N PHE A 22 -7.70 7.68 -24.38
CA PHE A 22 -8.35 6.42 -24.70
C PHE A 22 -7.56 5.58 -25.73
N ASP A 23 -6.98 6.22 -26.75
CA ASP A 23 -6.13 5.53 -27.74
C ASP A 23 -4.84 4.98 -27.11
N LYS A 24 -4.22 5.74 -26.21
CA LYS A 24 -3.08 5.27 -25.40
C LYS A 24 -3.49 4.14 -24.45
N PHE A 25 -4.66 4.24 -23.83
CA PHE A 25 -5.19 3.22 -22.93
C PHE A 25 -5.40 1.89 -23.65
N ARG A 26 -5.97 1.93 -24.86
CA ARG A 26 -6.10 0.77 -25.74
C ARG A 26 -4.74 0.19 -26.13
N SER A 27 -3.77 1.04 -26.46
CA SER A 27 -2.41 0.60 -26.81
C SER A 27 -1.73 -0.11 -25.63
N GLU A 28 -1.90 0.39 -24.41
CA GLU A 28 -1.35 -0.23 -23.19
C GLU A 28 -2.03 -1.57 -22.85
N LEU A 29 -3.35 -1.65 -23.04
CA LEU A 29 -4.09 -2.91 -22.92
C LEU A 29 -3.59 -3.98 -23.91
N LEU A 30 -3.22 -3.55 -25.12
CA LEU A 30 -2.65 -4.43 -26.14
C LEU A 30 -1.23 -4.87 -25.81
N ASP A 31 -0.41 -3.94 -25.32
CA ASP A 31 0.98 -4.22 -24.92
C ASP A 31 1.04 -5.27 -23.80
N ARG A 32 0.13 -5.16 -22.81
CA ARG A 32 -0.01 -6.16 -21.73
C ARG A 32 -0.57 -7.52 -22.18
N LYS A 33 -0.93 -7.70 -23.45
CA LYS A 33 -1.59 -8.91 -24.01
C LYS A 33 -2.88 -9.32 -23.31
N VAL A 34 -3.52 -8.37 -22.65
CA VAL A 34 -4.74 -8.59 -21.87
C VAL A 34 -5.93 -8.81 -22.79
N VAL A 35 -5.90 -8.12 -23.92
CA VAL A 35 -6.96 -8.10 -24.93
C VAL A 35 -6.35 -8.30 -26.30
N ARG A 36 -7.11 -8.92 -27.20
CA ARG A 36 -6.71 -9.04 -28.60
C ARG A 36 -7.01 -7.72 -29.32
N GLN A 37 -6.18 -7.34 -30.29
CA GLN A 37 -6.38 -6.14 -31.12
C GLN A 37 -7.80 -6.04 -31.69
N ASN A 38 -8.35 -7.16 -32.15
CA ASN A 38 -9.71 -7.28 -32.67
C ASN A 38 -10.83 -7.05 -31.62
N GLN A 39 -10.49 -7.00 -30.32
CA GLN A 39 -11.42 -6.77 -29.22
C GLN A 39 -11.48 -5.30 -28.78
N VAL A 40 -10.51 -4.47 -29.18
CA VAL A 40 -10.40 -3.07 -28.72
C VAL A 40 -10.39 -2.06 -29.84
N GLU A 41 -9.99 -2.47 -31.05
CA GLU A 41 -9.94 -1.61 -32.22
C GLU A 41 -11.36 -1.29 -32.69
N GLY A 42 -11.73 0.00 -32.69
CA GLY A 42 -13.05 0.47 -33.11
C GLY A 42 -14.21 0.22 -32.14
N LYS A 43 -13.96 -0.30 -30.94
CA LYS A 43 -15.03 -0.63 -29.97
C LYS A 43 -15.29 0.47 -28.96
N ASP A 44 -16.55 0.66 -28.63
CA ASP A 44 -17.01 1.68 -27.69
C ASP A 44 -16.54 1.41 -26.24
N TYR A 45 -16.55 2.44 -25.40
CA TYR A 45 -16.03 2.37 -24.03
C TYR A 45 -16.81 1.39 -23.14
N LEU A 46 -18.11 1.19 -23.40
CA LEU A 46 -18.90 0.13 -22.75
C LEU A 46 -18.35 -1.27 -23.05
N VAL A 47 -18.06 -1.55 -24.32
CA VAL A 47 -17.56 -2.87 -24.72
C VAL A 47 -16.15 -3.07 -24.18
N LEU A 48 -15.33 -2.02 -24.16
CA LEU A 48 -13.99 -2.07 -23.57
C LEU A 48 -14.04 -2.38 -22.08
N THR A 49 -14.99 -1.78 -21.35
CA THR A 49 -15.23 -2.03 -19.93
C THR A 49 -15.59 -3.51 -19.69
N ASP A 50 -16.50 -4.08 -20.47
CA ASP A 50 -16.89 -5.49 -20.33
C ASP A 50 -15.73 -6.44 -20.63
N VAL A 51 -14.95 -6.18 -21.67
CA VAL A 51 -13.76 -6.97 -22.01
C VAL A 51 -12.72 -6.91 -20.89
N MET A 52 -12.52 -5.74 -20.28
CA MET A 52 -11.63 -5.60 -19.12
C MET A 52 -12.12 -6.37 -17.90
N ILE A 53 -13.44 -6.38 -17.64
CA ILE A 53 -14.02 -7.14 -16.54
C ILE A 53 -13.85 -8.64 -16.77
N GLU A 54 -14.06 -9.12 -18.00
CA GLU A 54 -13.84 -10.52 -18.37
C GLU A 54 -12.37 -10.93 -18.22
N ALA A 55 -11.44 -10.06 -18.62
CA ALA A 55 -10.01 -10.33 -18.55
C ALA A 55 -9.45 -10.33 -17.11
N TYR A 56 -9.91 -9.40 -16.26
CA TYR A 56 -9.31 -9.15 -14.94
C TYR A 56 -10.20 -9.50 -13.74
N SER A 57 -11.47 -9.84 -13.95
CA SER A 57 -12.51 -9.96 -12.92
C SER A 57 -12.86 -8.63 -12.22
N GLU A 58 -14.13 -8.46 -11.83
CA GLU A 58 -14.67 -7.20 -11.27
C GLU A 58 -13.90 -6.63 -10.07
N LYS A 59 -13.20 -7.47 -9.30
CA LYS A 59 -12.43 -7.04 -8.12
C LYS A 59 -11.03 -6.54 -8.45
N ARG A 60 -10.42 -7.00 -9.56
CA ARG A 60 -9.07 -6.56 -9.95
C ARG A 60 -9.11 -5.59 -11.12
N VAL A 61 -10.17 -5.60 -11.93
CA VAL A 61 -10.31 -4.69 -13.08
C VAL A 61 -10.15 -3.22 -12.71
N LEU A 62 -10.62 -2.82 -11.52
CA LEU A 62 -10.49 -1.45 -11.03
C LEU A 62 -9.03 -1.09 -10.71
N LYS A 63 -8.29 -2.02 -10.12
CA LYS A 63 -6.88 -1.84 -9.78
C LYS A 63 -6.00 -1.87 -11.02
N GLU A 64 -6.30 -2.77 -11.95
CA GLU A 64 -5.60 -2.87 -13.23
C GLU A 64 -5.89 -1.64 -14.10
N ALA A 65 -7.14 -1.17 -14.13
CA ALA A 65 -7.50 0.08 -14.80
C ALA A 65 -6.74 1.27 -14.21
N GLU A 66 -6.63 1.37 -12.88
CA GLU A 66 -5.82 2.41 -12.23
C GLU A 66 -4.35 2.33 -12.69
N ASP A 67 -3.77 1.13 -12.73
CA ASP A 67 -2.38 0.92 -13.11
C ASP A 67 -2.11 1.30 -14.58
N ILE A 68 -3.03 0.94 -15.48
CA ILE A 68 -3.00 1.34 -16.89
C ILE A 68 -3.16 2.85 -17.03
N LEU A 69 -4.09 3.47 -16.29
CA LEU A 69 -4.28 4.93 -16.28
C LEU A 69 -3.02 5.67 -15.80
N ARG A 70 -2.31 5.12 -14.80
CA ARG A 70 -1.02 5.63 -14.35
C ARG A 70 0.07 5.47 -15.43
N ALA A 71 0.10 4.34 -16.13
CA ALA A 71 1.06 4.07 -17.20
C ALA A 71 0.91 5.07 -18.37
N ILE A 72 -0.32 5.38 -18.78
CA ILE A 72 -0.59 6.36 -19.85
C ILE A 72 -0.42 7.83 -19.40
N LYS A 73 0.08 8.07 -18.18
CA LYS A 73 0.21 9.38 -17.51
C LYS A 73 -1.11 10.11 -17.29
N CYS A 74 -2.22 9.39 -17.19
CA CYS A 74 -3.54 9.95 -16.91
C CYS A 74 -3.82 9.91 -15.40
N GLY A 75 -3.03 10.67 -14.64
CA GLY A 75 -3.09 10.66 -13.17
C GLY A 75 -4.45 11.07 -12.61
N GLN A 76 -5.09 12.10 -13.19
CA GLN A 76 -6.41 12.56 -12.73
C GLN A 76 -7.47 11.46 -12.80
N ALA A 77 -7.55 10.72 -13.91
CA ALA A 77 -8.49 9.62 -14.06
C ALA A 77 -8.16 8.45 -13.11
N ALA A 78 -6.87 8.18 -12.87
CA ALA A 78 -6.45 7.14 -11.94
C ALA A 78 -6.82 7.49 -10.48
N ASP A 79 -6.60 8.74 -10.06
CA ASP A 79 -6.95 9.22 -8.72
C ASP A 79 -8.48 9.23 -8.52
N GLU A 80 -9.25 9.65 -9.53
CA GLU A 80 -10.72 9.64 -9.47
C GLU A 80 -11.28 8.22 -9.39
N LEU A 81 -10.74 7.30 -10.19
CA LEU A 81 -11.07 5.87 -10.12
C LEU A 81 -10.77 5.31 -8.72
N ALA A 82 -9.59 5.59 -8.16
CA ALA A 82 -9.22 5.14 -6.81
C ALA A 82 -10.13 5.72 -5.72
N GLU A 83 -10.52 6.98 -5.82
CA GLU A 83 -11.46 7.63 -4.89
C GLU A 83 -12.87 7.03 -4.99
N GLU A 84 -13.37 6.76 -6.19
CA GLU A 84 -14.67 6.10 -6.36
C GLU A 84 -14.66 4.65 -5.84
N VAL A 85 -13.54 3.94 -5.97
CA VAL A 85 -13.35 2.61 -5.36
C VAL A 85 -13.37 2.68 -3.83
N LYS A 86 -12.69 3.68 -3.23
CA LYS A 86 -12.75 3.92 -1.78
C LYS A 86 -14.18 4.24 -1.32
N LYS A 87 -14.93 5.06 -2.08
CA LYS A 87 -16.32 5.38 -1.77
C LYS A 87 -17.22 4.15 -1.90
N ALA A 88 -17.02 3.32 -2.91
CA ALA A 88 -17.74 2.06 -3.07
C ALA A 88 -17.43 1.06 -1.93
N ASN A 89 -16.19 1.07 -1.42
CA ASN A 89 -15.77 0.24 -0.29
C ASN A 89 -16.15 0.81 1.10
N LYS A 90 -16.71 2.03 1.17
CA LYS A 90 -17.09 2.72 2.42
C LYS A 90 -18.33 2.11 3.10
N TYR A 91 -18.95 1.07 2.54
CA TYR A 91 -20.03 0.33 3.21
C TYR A 91 -19.54 -0.71 4.25
N VAL A 92 -18.25 -0.74 4.62
CA VAL A 92 -17.71 -1.66 5.63
C VAL A 92 -17.09 -0.97 6.87
N ALA A 93 -16.98 0.35 6.93
CA ALA A 93 -16.34 1.00 8.08
C ALA A 93 -17.12 2.22 8.59
N ASP A 94 -18.21 1.93 9.31
CA ASP A 94 -18.66 2.79 10.41
C ASP A 94 -17.64 2.67 11.55
N VAL A 95 -16.54 3.44 11.48
CA VAL A 95 -15.83 3.94 12.66
C VAL A 95 -15.14 5.25 12.28
N PRO A 96 -15.45 6.38 12.94
CA PRO A 96 -14.88 7.69 12.62
C PRO A 96 -13.59 7.94 13.42
N PHE A 97 -12.50 8.36 12.77
CA PHE A 97 -11.72 9.53 13.21
C PHE A 97 -10.67 9.99 12.17
N VAL A 98 -10.97 11.15 11.60
CA VAL A 98 -10.14 12.24 11.03
C VAL A 98 -8.98 11.93 10.05
N VAL A 99 -9.18 12.53 8.88
CA VAL A 99 -8.27 12.78 7.76
C VAL A 99 -7.02 13.58 8.17
N ALA A 100 -5.86 13.01 7.84
CA ALA A 100 -4.62 13.73 7.61
C ALA A 100 -4.66 14.38 6.22
N ALA A 101 -4.28 15.66 6.14
CA ALA A 101 -3.94 16.31 4.89
C ALA A 101 -2.49 16.81 4.95
N GLN A 102 -1.60 16.09 4.26
CA GLN A 102 -0.50 16.71 3.50
C GLN A 102 0.07 15.70 2.50
N GLN A 103 -0.05 16.06 1.22
CA GLN A 103 0.53 15.38 0.07
C GLN A 103 2.02 15.73 -0.07
N LYS A 104 2.86 14.79 -0.51
CA LYS A 104 3.71 14.98 -1.71
C LYS A 104 4.46 13.70 -2.13
N GLY A 105 4.34 13.36 -3.42
CA GLY A 105 5.44 12.81 -4.21
C GLY A 105 5.45 11.30 -4.48
N GLN A 106 5.25 10.95 -5.75
CA GLN A 106 5.90 9.79 -6.40
C GLN A 106 6.82 10.37 -7.50
N PRO A 107 7.96 9.72 -7.84
CA PRO A 107 7.88 8.60 -8.78
C PRO A 107 8.89 7.44 -8.58
N SER A 108 8.39 6.25 -8.91
CA SER A 108 8.94 5.17 -9.77
C SER A 108 10.36 4.58 -9.59
N ASN A 109 10.39 3.25 -9.82
CA ASN A 109 11.50 2.34 -10.18
C ASN A 109 12.19 1.57 -9.06
N ALA A 110 11.97 0.24 -9.09
CA ALA A 110 12.72 -0.88 -8.51
C ALA A 110 13.53 -0.64 -7.21
N ALA A 111 13.09 -1.35 -6.15
CA ALA A 111 13.78 -1.60 -4.87
C ALA A 111 13.90 -0.38 -3.90
N PRO A 112 14.15 -0.56 -2.59
CA PRO A 112 14.17 -1.76 -1.75
C PRO A 112 12.91 -1.82 -0.84
N SER A 113 12.71 -2.90 -0.10
CA SER A 113 11.69 -3.01 0.95
C SER A 113 11.77 -1.79 1.88
N ASP A 114 10.77 -0.90 1.83
CA ASP A 114 10.73 0.27 2.71
C ASP A 114 10.58 -0.23 4.14
N GLY A 115 11.50 0.13 5.03
CA GLY A 115 11.51 -0.36 6.42
C GLY A 115 10.21 -0.03 7.15
N SER A 116 9.50 1.02 6.75
CA SER A 116 8.14 1.29 7.23
C SER A 116 7.15 0.21 6.80
N ASP A 117 7.07 -0.09 5.50
CA ASP A 117 6.19 -1.14 4.97
C ASP A 117 6.54 -2.52 5.54
N PHE A 118 7.82 -2.82 5.72
CA PHE A 118 8.29 -4.05 6.35
C PHE A 118 7.78 -4.16 7.78
N LEU A 119 7.95 -3.10 8.58
CA LEU A 119 7.58 -3.09 9.99
C LEU A 119 6.07 -3.17 10.18
N ASP A 120 5.30 -2.47 9.34
CA ASP A 120 3.83 -2.51 9.36
C ASP A 120 3.31 -3.90 8.94
N ARG A 121 3.89 -4.53 7.90
CA ARG A 121 3.50 -5.88 7.43
C ARG A 121 3.95 -6.99 8.39
N ASN A 122 5.14 -6.88 8.94
CA ASN A 122 5.77 -7.94 9.73
C ASN A 122 5.68 -7.73 11.24
N SER A 123 5.00 -6.69 11.73
CA SER A 123 4.83 -6.38 13.16
C SER A 123 4.45 -7.59 14.02
N LEU A 124 3.49 -8.40 13.58
CA LEU A 124 3.05 -9.61 14.31
C LEU A 124 4.12 -10.70 14.37
N TYR A 125 4.86 -10.89 13.28
CA TYR A 125 5.94 -11.87 13.23
C TYR A 125 7.11 -11.45 14.09
N LEU A 126 7.44 -10.15 14.08
CA LEU A 126 8.47 -9.56 14.94
C LEU A 126 8.12 -9.75 16.42
N ILE A 127 6.88 -9.45 16.82
CA ILE A 127 6.44 -9.70 18.20
C ILE A 127 6.70 -11.14 18.60
N ARG A 128 6.29 -12.09 17.76
CA ARG A 128 6.32 -13.52 18.08
C ARG A 128 7.69 -14.17 18.01
N ARG A 129 8.58 -13.69 17.13
CA ARG A 129 9.89 -14.30 16.87
C ARG A 129 11.05 -13.57 17.55
N VAL A 130 10.96 -12.26 17.76
CA VAL A 130 11.98 -11.50 18.48
C VAL A 130 11.99 -11.99 19.92
N THR A 131 13.05 -12.69 20.27
CA THR A 131 13.27 -13.22 21.62
C THR A 131 14.26 -12.39 22.42
N ASN A 132 15.01 -11.49 21.78
CA ASN A 132 15.98 -10.64 22.45
C ASN A 132 15.79 -9.16 22.07
N ILE A 133 15.08 -8.41 22.92
CA ILE A 133 14.80 -6.99 22.68
C ILE A 133 15.74 -6.02 23.40
N GLY A 134 16.53 -6.49 24.37
CA GLY A 134 17.47 -5.65 25.11
C GLY A 134 18.41 -4.85 24.20
N PRO A 135 19.18 -5.52 23.32
CA PRO A 135 20.10 -4.84 22.39
C PRO A 135 19.38 -3.86 21.45
N ILE A 136 18.18 -4.22 21.02
CA ILE A 136 17.35 -3.39 20.13
C ILE A 136 16.90 -2.12 20.88
N LEU A 137 16.46 -2.24 22.13
CA LEU A 137 16.09 -1.11 22.99
C LEU A 137 17.28 -0.20 23.27
N ASP A 138 18.46 -0.75 23.58
CA ASP A 138 19.68 0.02 23.83
C ASP A 138 20.12 0.82 22.58
N GLU A 139 20.09 0.19 21.41
CA GLU A 139 20.35 0.83 20.12
C GLU A 139 19.35 1.96 19.82
N LEU A 140 18.06 1.73 20.09
CA LEU A 140 17.02 2.74 19.90
C LEU A 140 17.17 3.92 20.86
N LEU A 141 17.59 3.67 22.10
CA LEU A 141 17.89 4.69 23.09
C LEU A 141 19.13 5.49 22.67
N PHE A 142 20.18 4.80 22.21
CA PHE A 142 21.42 5.41 21.71
C PHE A 142 21.15 6.33 20.51
N LYS A 143 20.33 5.86 19.55
CA LYS A 143 19.91 6.66 18.39
C LYS A 143 18.83 7.70 18.70
N LYS A 144 18.43 7.86 19.98
CA LYS A 144 17.40 8.81 20.48
C LYS A 144 16.04 8.65 19.81
N ILE A 145 15.72 7.46 19.31
CA ILE A 145 14.39 7.15 18.74
C ILE A 145 13.36 7.05 19.87
N ILE A 146 13.77 6.39 20.95
CA ILE A 146 13.03 6.29 22.19
C ILE A 146 13.75 7.10 23.28
N GLY A 147 12.96 7.75 24.14
CA GLY A 147 13.49 8.43 25.32
C GLY A 147 13.76 7.46 26.46
N PRO A 148 14.49 7.88 27.50
CA PRO A 148 14.74 7.08 28.70
C PRO A 148 13.46 6.71 29.46
N GLU A 149 12.43 7.59 29.45
CA GLU A 149 11.10 7.28 30.02
C GLU A 149 10.43 6.12 29.28
N VAL A 150 10.49 6.14 27.95
CA VAL A 150 9.95 5.08 27.09
C VAL A 150 10.69 3.77 27.30
N TYR A 151 12.01 3.83 27.39
CA TYR A 151 12.86 2.67 27.65
C TYR A 151 12.44 2.00 28.97
N ALA A 152 12.31 2.78 30.05
CA ALA A 152 11.87 2.26 31.34
C ALA A 152 10.44 1.70 31.29
N GLU A 153 9.52 2.33 30.55
CA GLU A 153 8.15 1.85 30.39
C GLU A 153 8.07 0.52 29.63
N ILE A 154 8.94 0.33 28.63
CA ILE A 154 9.03 -0.94 27.90
C ILE A 154 9.76 -1.96 28.76
N ASP A 155 10.85 -1.60 29.42
CA ASP A 155 11.60 -2.53 30.26
C ASP A 155 10.79 -3.05 31.46
N ALA A 156 9.87 -2.24 31.98
CA ALA A 156 8.93 -2.60 33.03
C ALA A 156 7.91 -3.68 32.63
N GLU A 157 7.77 -4.01 31.34
CA GLU A 157 6.87 -5.09 30.92
C GLU A 157 7.41 -6.48 31.34
N PRO A 158 6.55 -7.35 31.87
CA PRO A 158 6.98 -8.63 32.47
C PRO A 158 7.44 -9.66 31.44
N THR A 159 7.05 -9.50 30.17
CA THR A 159 7.38 -10.47 29.11
C THR A 159 8.00 -9.78 27.90
N ILE A 160 8.99 -10.43 27.29
CA ILE A 160 9.69 -9.93 26.10
C ILE A 160 8.70 -9.69 24.94
N GLN A 161 7.69 -10.53 24.81
CA GLN A 161 6.61 -10.38 23.82
C GLN A 161 5.84 -9.06 23.98
N ASN A 162 5.47 -8.71 25.22
CA ASN A 162 4.82 -7.43 25.50
C ASN A 162 5.78 -6.26 25.26
N LYS A 163 7.07 -6.41 25.59
CA LYS A 163 8.10 -5.40 25.28
C LYS A 163 8.11 -5.09 23.78
N VAL A 164 8.22 -6.10 22.93
CA VAL A 164 8.27 -5.95 21.47
C VAL A 164 6.96 -5.37 20.94
N LYS A 165 5.81 -5.87 21.43
CA LYS A 165 4.48 -5.38 21.04
C LYS A 165 4.29 -3.91 21.38
N LYS A 166 4.70 -3.50 22.58
CA LYS A 166 4.56 -2.11 23.05
C LYS A 166 5.52 -1.18 22.32
N LEU A 167 6.75 -1.63 22.07
CA LEU A 167 7.70 -0.90 21.25
C LEU A 167 7.16 -0.67 19.83
N ILE A 168 6.67 -1.71 19.16
CA ILE A 168 6.18 -1.61 17.78
C ILE A 168 4.88 -0.80 17.71
N ASN A 169 3.84 -1.19 18.44
CA ASN A 169 2.50 -0.60 18.26
C ASN A 169 2.36 0.77 18.93
N VAL A 170 3.01 1.01 20.06
CA VAL A 170 2.82 2.25 20.83
C VAL A 170 3.89 3.27 20.47
N HIS A 171 5.13 2.83 20.22
CA HIS A 171 6.25 3.75 20.02
C HIS A 171 6.66 3.87 18.56
N LEU A 172 6.82 2.79 17.81
CA LEU A 172 7.27 2.86 16.41
C LEU A 172 6.15 3.19 15.43
N MET A 173 4.94 2.66 15.61
CA MET A 173 3.80 2.96 14.73
C MET A 173 3.31 4.41 14.86
N LYS A 174 3.54 5.06 16.02
CA LYS A 174 3.22 6.48 16.22
C LYS A 174 4.31 7.43 15.71
N LYS A 175 5.49 6.92 15.37
CA LYS A 175 6.64 7.71 14.91
C LYS A 175 6.67 7.83 13.38
N GLY A 176 7.53 8.71 12.89
CA GLY A 176 7.72 8.93 11.47
C GLY A 176 8.40 7.76 10.75
N LYS A 177 8.45 7.90 9.42
CA LYS A 177 9.08 6.93 8.51
C LYS A 177 10.57 6.71 8.80
N VAL A 178 11.25 7.75 9.29
CA VAL A 178 12.68 7.72 9.61
C VAL A 178 12.96 6.78 10.77
N GLU A 179 12.15 6.84 11.82
CA GLU A 179 12.30 6.02 13.01
C GLU A 179 12.02 4.54 12.75
N LYS A 180 11.03 4.26 11.90
CA LYS A 180 10.74 2.90 11.43
C LYS A 180 11.89 2.32 10.62
N ASN A 181 12.50 3.11 9.72
CA ASN A 181 13.68 2.67 8.97
C ASN A 181 14.89 2.44 9.87
N ILE A 182 15.10 3.27 10.89
CA ILE A 182 16.19 3.09 11.84
C ILE A 182 15.99 1.82 12.68
N PHE A 183 14.76 1.55 13.13
CA PHE A 183 14.44 0.28 13.79
C PHE A 183 14.73 -0.91 12.87
N TYR A 184 14.32 -0.81 11.60
CA TYR A 184 14.57 -1.85 10.62
C TYR A 184 16.06 -2.11 10.43
N ASP A 185 16.89 -1.07 10.38
CA ASP A 185 18.35 -1.19 10.31
C ASP A 185 18.94 -1.89 11.54
N ILE A 186 18.51 -1.49 12.75
CA ILE A 186 18.92 -2.13 14.01
C ILE A 186 18.50 -3.60 14.01
N LEU A 187 17.27 -3.89 13.61
CA LEU A 187 16.74 -5.24 13.55
C LEU A 187 17.56 -6.09 12.57
N LYS A 188 18.00 -5.52 11.44
CA LYS A 188 18.87 -6.20 10.48
C LYS A 188 20.28 -6.47 11.02
N GLN A 189 20.77 -5.61 11.92
CA GLN A 189 22.06 -5.82 12.59
C GLN A 189 21.99 -6.86 13.70
N GLN A 190 20.92 -6.84 14.51
CA GLN A 190 20.76 -7.73 15.66
C GLN A 190 20.22 -9.11 15.25
N GLU A 191 19.22 -9.15 14.38
CA GLU A 191 18.55 -10.38 13.92
C GLU A 191 18.48 -10.46 12.38
N PRO A 192 19.64 -10.52 11.67
CA PRO A 192 19.69 -10.56 10.21
C PRO A 192 18.93 -11.77 9.63
N PHE A 193 18.98 -12.92 10.30
CA PHE A 193 18.27 -14.13 9.89
C PHE A 193 16.75 -13.96 9.94
N LEU A 194 16.26 -13.27 10.97
CA LEU A 194 14.84 -12.99 11.11
C LEU A 194 14.38 -12.02 10.02
N VAL A 195 15.17 -10.98 9.74
CA VAL A 195 14.86 -10.03 8.68
C VAL A 195 14.86 -10.72 7.32
N ALA A 196 15.85 -11.55 7.02
CA ALA A 196 15.88 -12.32 5.76
C ALA A 196 14.67 -13.24 5.60
N GLU A 197 14.26 -13.98 6.64
CA GLU A 197 13.07 -14.84 6.61
C GLU A 197 11.76 -14.04 6.40
N LEU A 198 11.72 -12.79 6.87
CA LEU A 198 10.56 -11.91 6.77
C LEU A 198 10.56 -11.02 5.52
N GLU A 199 11.70 -10.84 4.86
CA GLU A 199 11.79 -10.18 3.54
C GLU A 199 11.44 -11.15 2.40
N GLU A 200 11.61 -12.46 2.61
CA GLU A 200 11.36 -13.51 1.61
C GLU A 200 9.90 -14.00 1.58
N ASN A 201 9.06 -13.61 2.55
CA ASN A 201 7.64 -13.98 2.70
C ASN A 201 6.68 -12.85 2.29
#